data_AF-P83901-F1
#
_entry.id   AF-P83901-F1
#
_cell.length_a   1.000
_cell.length_b   1.000
_cell.length_c   1.000
_cell.angle_alpha   90.00
_cell.angle_beta   90.00
_cell.angle_gamma   90.00
#
_symmetry.space_group_name_H-M   'P 1'
#
loop_
_entity.id
_entity.type
_entity.pdbx_description
1 polymer ?
#
loop_
_entity_poly.entity_id
_entity_poly.type
_entity_poly.pdbx_seq_one_letter_code
_entity_poly.pdbx_strand_id
1 'polypeptide(L)' 'GCLDIGKTCKDDCECCGCGNVCYCPFDWFGGSWQPFGCSCAYGLKYVCAHKQKKCPNV' A
#
# COMPACT_ATOMS: atom_id res chain seq x y z
N GLY A 1 -12.89 -2.85 6.86
CA GLY A 1 -11.79 -2.56 7.79
C GLY A 1 -10.55 -2.28 6.98
N CYS A 2 -9.69 -1.39 7.44
CA CYS A 2 -8.43 -1.07 6.78
C CYS A 2 -7.25 -1.69 7.56
N LEU A 3 -6.09 -1.78 6.93
CA LEU A 3 -4.85 -2.37 7.42
C LEU A 3 -3.92 -1.30 8.01
N ASP A 4 -3.44 -1.51 9.23
CA ASP A 4 -2.46 -0.61 9.85
C ASP A 4 -1.07 -0.70 9.17
N ILE A 5 -0.19 0.25 9.48
CA ILE A 5 1.18 0.28 8.95
C ILE A 5 1.92 -1.00 9.35
N GLY A 6 2.70 -1.56 8.43
CA GLY A 6 3.43 -2.81 8.60
C GLY A 6 2.59 -4.08 8.42
N LYS A 7 1.27 -3.97 8.21
CA LYS A 7 0.43 -5.12 7.84
C LYS A 7 0.59 -5.46 6.37
N THR A 8 0.54 -6.74 6.06
CA THR A 8 0.56 -7.23 4.68
C THR A 8 -0.69 -6.77 3.94
N CYS A 9 -0.49 -6.06 2.84
CA CYS A 9 -1.51 -5.60 1.92
C CYS A 9 -1.22 -6.20 0.53
N LYS A 10 -2.24 -6.17 -0.32
CA LYS A 10 -2.13 -6.43 -1.77
C LYS A 10 -2.35 -5.16 -2.57
N ASP A 11 -3.13 -4.22 -2.02
CA ASP A 11 -3.48 -2.98 -2.70
C ASP A 11 -3.39 -1.76 -1.76
N ASP A 12 -3.12 -0.58 -2.35
CA ASP A 12 -3.10 0.70 -1.65
C ASP A 12 -4.38 0.94 -0.86
N CYS A 13 -5.53 0.54 -1.42
CA CYS A 13 -6.86 0.75 -0.84
C CYS A 13 -7.09 -0.03 0.45
N GLU A 14 -6.30 -1.07 0.73
CA GLU A 14 -6.44 -1.84 1.96
C GLU A 14 -5.83 -1.11 3.15
N CYS A 15 -4.85 -0.22 2.94
CA CYS A 15 -4.15 0.48 4.01
C CYS A 15 -5.00 1.57 4.67
N CYS A 16 -4.98 1.65 6.00
CA CYS A 16 -5.67 2.69 6.77
C CYS A 16 -5.05 4.05 6.50
N GLY A 17 -5.88 5.07 6.27
CA GLY A 17 -5.42 6.43 6.10
C GLY A 17 -5.01 6.75 4.65
N CYS A 18 -5.32 7.97 4.25
CA CYS A 18 -5.09 8.44 2.90
C CYS A 18 -3.60 8.54 2.54
N GLY A 19 -2.74 8.83 3.53
CA GLY A 19 -1.30 8.89 3.34
C GLY A 19 -0.61 7.53 3.21
N ASN A 20 -1.29 6.41 3.45
CA ASN A 20 -0.65 5.10 3.50
C ASN A 20 -0.86 4.32 2.20
N VAL A 21 0.22 3.73 1.67
CA VAL A 21 0.23 2.94 0.44
C VAL A 21 0.72 1.54 0.70
N CYS A 22 0.37 0.64 -0.19
CA CYS A 22 0.89 -0.70 -0.19
C CYS A 22 2.27 -0.69 -0.85
N TYR A 23 3.31 -0.81 -0.03
CA TYR A 23 4.69 -0.77 -0.49
C TYR A 23 5.24 -2.19 -0.63
N CYS A 24 5.68 -2.51 -1.85
CA CYS A 24 6.30 -3.77 -2.23
C CYS A 24 7.80 -3.55 -2.49
N PRO A 25 8.68 -3.64 -1.47
CA PRO A 25 10.11 -3.36 -1.65
C PRO A 25 10.81 -4.28 -2.67
N PHE A 26 10.26 -5.47 -2.93
CA PHE A 26 10.92 -6.51 -3.73
C PHE A 26 10.31 -6.74 -5.13
N ASP A 27 9.46 -5.83 -5.63
CA ASP A 27 8.89 -5.95 -6.99
C ASP A 27 9.89 -5.60 -8.11
N TRP A 28 11.13 -5.22 -7.78
CA TRP A 28 12.15 -4.81 -8.75
C TRP A 28 12.55 -5.94 -9.74
N PHE A 29 12.35 -7.22 -9.42
CA PHE A 29 12.87 -8.33 -10.23
C PHE A 29 11.84 -9.25 -10.90
N GLY A 30 10.57 -8.84 -11.06
CA GLY A 30 9.58 -9.62 -11.83
C GLY A 30 9.41 -11.07 -11.35
N GLY A 31 9.71 -11.33 -10.08
CA GLY A 31 9.80 -12.66 -9.51
C GLY A 31 8.90 -12.77 -8.31
N SER A 32 7.91 -13.66 -8.38
CA SER A 32 6.99 -14.08 -7.32
C SER A 32 7.70 -14.75 -6.13
N TRP A 33 8.77 -14.18 -5.58
CA TRP A 33 9.70 -14.92 -4.72
C TRP A 33 9.94 -14.35 -3.32
N GLN A 34 9.00 -13.65 -2.67
CA GLN A 34 9.02 -13.58 -1.21
C GLN A 34 7.60 -13.54 -0.61
N PRO A 35 7.26 -14.41 0.38
CA PRO A 35 5.99 -14.35 1.11
C PRO A 35 5.91 -13.13 2.05
N PHE A 36 6.97 -12.32 2.12
CA PHE A 36 6.93 -10.97 2.67
C PHE A 36 6.14 -10.08 1.71
N GLY A 37 4.84 -10.35 1.64
CA GLY A 37 3.90 -9.59 0.83
C GLY A 37 4.04 -8.11 1.14
N CYS A 38 3.69 -7.30 0.15
CA CYS A 38 3.65 -5.86 0.27
C CYS A 38 3.07 -5.43 1.61
N SER A 39 3.57 -4.36 2.19
CA SER A 39 3.14 -3.90 3.50
C SER A 39 2.66 -2.46 3.44
N CYS A 40 1.66 -2.14 4.25
CA CYS A 40 1.20 -0.77 4.37
C CYS A 40 2.33 0.08 4.92
N ALA A 41 2.80 1.05 4.14
CA ALA A 41 3.83 1.99 4.51
C ALA A 41 3.29 3.41 4.40
N TYR A 42 3.91 4.31 5.17
CA TYR A 42 3.61 5.73 5.04
C TYR A 42 4.12 6.24 3.69
N GLY A 43 3.19 6.74 2.88
CA GLY A 43 3.46 7.45 1.63
C GLY A 43 3.67 8.95 1.85
N LEU A 44 4.29 9.62 0.89
CA LEU A 44 4.47 11.07 0.89
C LEU A 44 3.12 11.81 0.81
N LYS A 45 3.08 13.11 1.13
CA LYS A 45 1.83 13.93 1.10
C LYS A 45 0.99 13.81 -0.19
N TYR A 46 1.63 13.63 -1.34
CA TYR A 46 0.96 13.48 -2.65
C TYR A 46 0.28 12.13 -2.87
N VAL A 47 0.63 11.13 -2.04
CA VAL A 47 0.06 9.79 -2.11
C VAL A 47 -1.44 9.82 -1.81
N CYS A 48 -1.90 10.69 -0.91
CA CYS A 48 -3.31 10.78 -0.58
C CYS A 48 -4.19 11.16 -1.77
N ALA A 49 -3.79 12.17 -2.55
CA ALA A 49 -4.53 12.56 -3.75
C ALA A 49 -4.53 11.44 -4.81
N HIS A 50 -3.44 10.69 -4.92
CA HIS A 50 -3.35 9.52 -5.81
C HIS A 50 -4.24 8.37 -5.34
N LYS A 51 -4.26 8.14 -4.03
CA LYS A 51 -5.06 7.11 -3.40
C LYS A 51 -6.55 7.43 -3.49
N GLN A 52 -6.99 8.66 -3.24
CA GLN A 52 -8.39 9.07 -3.44
C GLN A 52 -8.87 8.89 -4.89
N LYS A 53 -7.96 9.04 -5.87
CA LYS A 53 -8.30 8.78 -7.28
C LYS A 53 -8.44 7.29 -7.59
N LYS A 54 -7.63 6.44 -6.97
CA LYS A 54 -7.65 4.98 -7.20
C LYS A 54 -8.67 4.24 -6.35
N CYS A 55 -8.81 4.69 -5.10
CA CYS A 55 -9.59 4.11 -4.04
C CYS A 55 -10.73 5.08 -3.73
N PRO A 56 -11.96 4.83 -4.21
CA PRO A 56 -13.09 5.73 -3.93
C PRO A 56 -13.61 5.62 -2.48
N ASN A 57 -13.10 4.67 -1.69
CA ASN A 57 -13.58 4.34 -0.34
C ASN A 57 -12.57 4.66 0.79
N VAL A 58 -11.57 5.52 0.54
CA VAL A 58 -10.58 5.99 1.54
C VAL A 58 -11.05 7.27 2.22
#